data_AF-Q4DIN8-F1
#
_entry.id   AF-Q4DIN8-F1
#
_cell.length_a   1.000
_cell.length_b   1.000
_cell.length_c   1.000
_cell.angle_alpha   90.00
_cell.angle_beta   90.00
_cell.angle_gamma   90.00
#
_symmetry.space_group_name_H-M   'P 1'
#
loop_
_entity.id
_entity.type
_entity.pdbx_description
1 polymer ?
#
loop_
_entity_poly.entity_id
_entity_poly.type
_entity_poly.pdbx_seq_one_letter_code
_entity_poly.pdbx_strand_id
1 'polypeptide(L)'
;MAEVKLLHSAWDVDRHIVLEGEKLVLIRFSHYDSPPQPLSAGGDPSGGGPMVHFTATRQMDEVLSALAPKVRKYCVMYAVSTAEVPEFNVMYELGHDREPFAVMFFFRNTHIRVDVGTGNNNKINFFIEAEDLLPIIDAAYRAGRSGKTITSSEKKFTTAAVRR
;
A
#
# COMPACT_ATOMS: atom_id res chain seq x y z
N MET A 1 15.21 10.47 10.53
CA MET A 1 14.96 9.02 10.51
C MET A 1 14.17 8.71 9.25
N ALA A 2 14.34 7.55 8.61
CA ALA A 2 13.46 7.18 7.52
C ALA A 2 12.16 6.66 8.14
N GLU A 3 11.06 7.36 7.88
CA GLU A 3 9.75 7.09 8.46
C GLU A 3 8.69 7.08 7.35
N VAL A 4 7.57 6.41 7.61
CA VAL A 4 6.41 6.47 6.73
C VAL A 4 5.72 7.81 6.99
N LYS A 5 5.66 8.67 5.96
CA LYS A 5 5.08 10.02 6.10
C LYS A 5 3.62 10.02 5.67
N LEU A 6 2.76 10.64 6.47
CA LEU A 6 1.36 10.87 6.10
C LEU A 6 1.28 12.06 5.13
N LEU A 7 0.55 11.88 4.02
CA LEU A 7 0.24 12.95 3.07
C LEU A 7 -1.25 13.31 3.18
N HIS A 8 -1.52 14.62 3.16
CA HIS A 8 -2.84 15.19 3.48
C HIS A 8 -3.52 15.88 2.29
N SER A 9 -2.90 15.81 1.10
CA SER A 9 -3.48 16.42 -0.10
C SER A 9 -3.12 15.63 -1.35
N ALA A 10 -4.01 15.64 -2.35
CA ALA A 10 -3.73 15.02 -3.64
C ALA A 10 -2.52 15.63 -4.35
N TRP A 11 -2.33 16.95 -4.18
CA TRP A 11 -1.16 17.64 -4.70
C TRP A 11 0.16 17.10 -4.13
N ASP A 12 0.22 16.84 -2.81
CA ASP A 12 1.42 16.26 -2.20
C ASP A 12 1.69 14.83 -2.71
N VAL A 13 0.63 14.04 -2.88
CA VAL A 13 0.72 12.68 -3.45
C VAL A 13 1.31 12.74 -4.86
N ASP A 14 0.71 13.53 -5.76
CA ASP A 14 1.18 13.69 -7.14
C ASP A 14 2.60 14.25 -7.18
N ARG A 15 2.89 15.27 -6.36
CA ARG A 15 4.22 15.88 -6.26
C ARG A 15 5.27 14.83 -5.92
N HIS A 16 5.01 13.97 -4.94
CA HIS A 16 5.97 12.93 -4.55
C HIS A 16 6.11 11.85 -5.63
N ILE A 17 5.02 11.44 -6.29
CA ILE A 17 5.06 10.48 -7.40
C ILE A 17 5.86 11.01 -8.61
N VAL A 18 5.75 12.30 -8.91
CA VAL A 18 6.38 12.94 -10.07
C VAL A 18 7.84 13.33 -9.78
N LEU A 19 8.12 13.94 -8.62
CA LEU A 19 9.42 14.57 -8.36
C LEU A 19 10.47 13.63 -7.74
N GLU A 20 10.07 12.48 -7.17
CA GLU A 20 11.02 11.46 -6.69
C GLU A 20 11.60 10.66 -7.87
N GLY A 21 12.48 11.30 -8.63
CA GLY A 21 12.99 10.76 -9.91
C GLY A 21 13.99 9.61 -9.80
N GLU A 22 14.56 9.37 -8.61
CA GLU A 22 15.58 8.32 -8.40
C GLU A 22 15.13 7.21 -7.45
N LYS A 23 14.00 7.39 -6.78
CA LYS A 23 13.50 6.47 -5.76
C LYS A 23 12.16 5.89 -6.16
N LEU A 24 11.92 4.66 -5.71
CA LEU A 24 10.58 4.09 -5.68
C LEU A 24 9.75 4.85 -4.65
N VAL A 25 8.53 5.20 -5.01
CA VAL A 25 7.52 5.79 -4.13
C VAL A 25 6.53 4.69 -3.79
N LEU A 26 6.52 4.25 -2.53
CA LEU A 26 5.53 3.32 -2.00
C LEU A 26 4.47 4.14 -1.27
N ILE A 27 3.19 3.93 -1.62
CA ILE A 27 2.08 4.60 -0.93
C ILE A 27 1.11 3.55 -0.39
N ARG A 28 0.80 3.66 0.90
CA ARG A 28 -0.29 2.91 1.56
C ARG A 28 -1.53 3.80 1.64
N PHE A 29 -2.57 3.43 0.91
CA PHE A 29 -3.90 4.02 1.00
C PHE A 29 -4.76 3.23 1.98
N SER A 30 -5.53 3.88 2.85
CA SER A 30 -6.52 3.21 3.73
C SER A 30 -7.60 4.19 4.20
N HIS A 31 -8.80 3.69 4.46
CA HIS A 31 -9.87 4.43 5.16
C HIS A 31 -9.89 4.13 6.68
N TYR A 32 -9.07 3.18 7.12
CA TYR A 32 -9.06 2.65 8.48
C TYR A 32 -7.81 3.10 9.23
N ASP A 33 -7.41 4.36 9.06
CA ASP A 33 -6.29 4.95 9.79
C ASP A 33 -6.63 5.29 11.25
N SER A 34 -7.92 5.33 11.59
CA SER A 34 -8.43 5.63 12.93
C SER A 34 -9.38 4.53 13.43
N PRO A 35 -9.42 4.23 14.75
CA PRO A 35 -10.30 3.20 15.27
C PRO A 35 -11.77 3.58 15.05
N PRO A 36 -12.66 2.61 14.77
CA PRO A 36 -14.06 2.89 14.52
C PRO A 36 -14.72 3.49 15.77
N GLN A 37 -15.55 4.51 15.55
CA GLN A 37 -16.31 5.13 16.63
C GLN A 37 -17.39 4.16 17.16
N PRO A 38 -17.66 4.13 18.47
CA PRO A 38 -18.57 3.16 19.09
C PRO A 38 -20.05 3.23 18.66
N LEU A 39 -20.45 4.15 17.77
CA LEU A 39 -21.86 4.44 17.47
C LEU A 39 -22.42 3.82 16.19
N SER A 40 -21.65 3.03 15.44
CA SER A 40 -22.13 2.34 14.24
C SER A 40 -22.01 0.81 14.38
N ALA A 41 -22.61 0.26 15.44
CA ALA A 41 -22.72 -1.18 15.70
C ALA A 41 -23.82 -1.87 14.85
N GLY A 42 -24.11 -1.35 13.65
CA GLY A 42 -25.08 -1.91 12.71
C GLY A 42 -24.45 -2.70 11.55
N GLY A 43 -23.15 -3.01 11.62
CA GLY A 43 -22.42 -3.72 10.57
C GLY A 43 -22.42 -5.23 10.76
N ASP A 44 -22.60 -5.97 9.67
CA ASP A 44 -22.55 -7.42 9.60
C ASP A 44 -21.24 -7.96 10.22
N PRO A 45 -21.28 -8.74 11.32
CA PRO A 45 -20.08 -9.30 11.96
C PRO A 45 -19.36 -10.32 11.06
N SER A 46 -20.00 -10.80 9.99
CA SER A 46 -19.48 -11.84 9.11
C SER A 46 -18.45 -11.31 8.09
N GLY A 47 -18.54 -10.02 7.72
CA GLY A 47 -17.58 -9.35 6.87
C GLY A 47 -16.65 -8.50 7.72
N GLY A 48 -15.51 -9.08 8.13
CA GLY A 48 -14.48 -8.49 9.00
C GLY A 48 -14.67 -7.00 9.28
N GLY A 49 -15.34 -6.66 10.38
CA GLY A 49 -15.81 -5.29 10.61
C GLY A 49 -14.70 -4.23 10.67
N PRO A 50 -15.06 -2.93 10.76
CA PRO A 50 -14.11 -1.82 10.71
C PRO A 50 -12.90 -1.94 11.65
N MET A 51 -13.06 -2.62 12.80
CA MET A 51 -11.97 -2.86 13.74
C MET A 51 -10.91 -3.84 13.22
N VAL A 52 -11.32 -4.88 12.49
CA VAL A 52 -10.40 -5.84 11.87
C VAL A 52 -9.59 -5.13 10.78
N HIS A 53 -10.25 -4.29 9.96
CA HIS A 53 -9.58 -3.53 8.93
C HIS A 53 -8.64 -2.45 9.47
N PHE A 54 -9.01 -1.78 10.57
CA PHE A 54 -8.12 -0.90 11.32
C PHE A 54 -6.88 -1.66 11.81
N THR A 55 -7.07 -2.83 12.41
CA THR A 55 -5.97 -3.64 12.94
C THR A 55 -5.02 -4.09 11.81
N ALA A 56 -5.57 -4.58 10.70
CA ALA A 56 -4.79 -4.99 9.53
C ALA A 56 -3.98 -3.82 8.94
N THR A 57 -4.59 -2.63 8.84
CA THR A 57 -3.90 -1.41 8.40
C THR A 57 -2.74 -1.05 9.31
N ARG A 58 -2.94 -1.14 10.63
CA ARG A 58 -1.89 -0.88 11.62
C ARG A 58 -0.76 -1.90 11.55
N GLN A 59 -1.07 -3.18 11.39
CA GLN A 59 -0.05 -4.22 11.19
C GLN A 59 0.80 -3.95 9.94
N MET A 60 0.17 -3.50 8.85
CA MET A 60 0.89 -3.13 7.63
C MET A 60 1.78 -1.90 7.85
N ASP A 61 1.30 -0.88 8.57
CA ASP A 61 2.10 0.30 8.89
C ASP A 61 3.36 -0.05 9.72
N GLU A 62 3.26 -1.00 10.66
CA GLU A 62 4.43 -1.50 11.41
C GLU A 62 5.45 -2.19 10.50
N VAL A 63 5.00 -2.99 9.53
CA VAL A 63 5.86 -3.62 8.51
C VAL A 63 6.58 -2.55 7.68
N LEU A 64 5.85 -1.53 7.22
CA LEU A 64 6.43 -0.42 6.46
C LEU A 64 7.44 0.37 7.29
N SER A 65 7.12 0.68 8.55
CA SER A 65 8.01 1.36 9.48
C SER A 65 9.32 0.57 9.71
N ALA A 66 9.22 -0.76 9.86
CA ALA A 66 10.39 -1.63 10.01
C ALA A 66 11.27 -1.70 8.74
N LEU A 67 10.67 -1.55 7.56
CA LEU A 67 11.38 -1.58 6.27
C LEU A 67 11.92 -0.22 5.85
N ALA A 68 11.28 0.89 6.21
CA ALA A 68 11.67 2.23 5.79
C ALA A 68 13.16 2.53 6.01
N PRO A 69 13.79 2.22 7.17
CA PRO A 69 15.23 2.38 7.35
C PRO A 69 16.07 1.51 6.40
N LYS A 70 15.63 0.30 6.08
CA LYS A 70 16.39 -0.66 5.25
C LYS A 70 16.44 -0.22 3.79
N VAL A 71 15.33 0.31 3.27
CA VAL A 71 15.19 0.64 1.85
C VAL A 71 15.36 2.14 1.53
N ARG A 72 15.58 3.00 2.55
CA ARG A 72 15.66 4.47 2.42
C ARG A 72 16.56 5.04 1.33
N LYS A 73 17.56 4.26 0.88
CA LYS A 73 18.50 4.66 -0.18
C LYS A 73 17.83 4.73 -1.56
N TYR A 74 16.77 3.95 -1.78
CA TYR A 74 16.13 3.79 -3.09
C TYR A 74 14.59 3.74 -3.04
N CYS A 75 13.99 3.75 -1.86
CA CYS A 75 12.53 3.76 -1.70
C CYS A 75 12.13 4.75 -0.59
N VAL A 76 11.08 5.53 -0.85
CA VAL A 76 10.39 6.40 0.09
C VAL A 76 8.98 5.87 0.31
N MET A 77 8.48 5.99 1.55
CA MET A 77 7.20 5.40 1.95
C MET A 77 6.26 6.49 2.46
N TYR A 78 5.03 6.45 1.99
CA TYR A 78 3.97 7.36 2.38
C TYR A 78 2.72 6.60 2.79
N ALA A 79 1.91 7.23 3.62
CA ALA A 79 0.56 6.82 3.95
C ALA A 79 -0.41 7.91 3.50
N VAL A 80 -1.60 7.51 3.08
CA VAL A 80 -2.70 8.41 2.70
C VAL A 80 -3.99 7.87 3.29
N SER A 81 -4.73 8.73 3.99
CA SER A 81 -6.12 8.41 4.35
C SER A 81 -7.01 8.67 3.15
N THR A 82 -7.72 7.66 2.67
CA THR A 82 -8.66 7.80 1.54
C THR A 82 -9.96 8.51 1.93
N ALA A 83 -10.18 8.71 3.24
CA ALA A 83 -11.23 9.58 3.76
C ALA A 83 -10.87 11.06 3.59
N GLU A 84 -9.59 11.39 3.85
CA GLU A 84 -9.07 12.76 3.80
C GLU A 84 -8.72 13.17 2.37
N VAL A 85 -8.14 12.25 1.59
CA VAL A 85 -7.68 12.49 0.20
C VAL A 85 -8.41 11.50 -0.74
N PRO A 86 -9.68 11.75 -1.08
CA PRO A 86 -10.51 10.84 -1.86
C PRO A 86 -10.27 10.86 -3.37
N GLU A 87 -9.44 11.78 -3.88
CA GLU A 87 -9.25 12.05 -5.31
C GLU A 87 -8.79 10.82 -6.11
N PHE A 88 -8.10 9.88 -5.45
CA PHE A 88 -7.59 8.67 -6.07
C PHE A 88 -8.54 7.46 -5.96
N ASN A 89 -9.64 7.57 -5.23
CA ASN A 89 -10.51 6.43 -4.91
C ASN A 89 -11.11 5.80 -6.17
N VAL A 90 -11.54 6.61 -7.14
CA VAL A 90 -12.05 6.10 -8.41
C VAL A 90 -10.92 5.56 -9.28
N MET A 91 -9.79 6.29 -9.36
CA MET A 91 -8.68 5.96 -10.25
C MET A 91 -8.01 4.63 -9.90
N TYR A 92 -7.84 4.36 -8.60
CA TYR A 92 -7.20 3.15 -8.10
C TYR A 92 -8.18 2.17 -7.41
N GLU A 93 -9.49 2.39 -7.61
CA GLU A 93 -10.58 1.58 -7.05
C GLU A 93 -10.41 1.39 -5.52
N LEU A 94 -10.09 2.47 -4.80
CA LEU A 94 -9.82 2.46 -3.36
C LEU A 94 -11.12 2.71 -2.56
N GLY A 95 -11.09 2.33 -1.28
CA GLY A 95 -12.18 2.65 -0.35
C GLY A 95 -13.37 1.70 -0.42
N HIS A 96 -13.21 0.52 -1.02
CA HIS A 96 -14.19 -0.55 -0.84
C HIS A 96 -14.12 -1.06 0.60
N ASP A 97 -15.26 -1.18 1.29
CA ASP A 97 -15.37 -1.66 2.68
C ASP A 97 -14.79 -3.07 2.93
N ARG A 98 -14.31 -3.76 1.89
CA ARG A 98 -13.73 -5.10 1.94
C ARG A 98 -12.20 -5.09 1.97
N GLU A 99 -11.55 -3.97 1.66
CA GLU A 99 -10.09 -3.86 1.58
C GLU A 99 -9.60 -2.97 2.72
N PRO A 100 -8.78 -3.49 3.66
CA PRO A 100 -8.29 -2.68 4.78
C PRO A 100 -7.35 -1.57 4.31
N PHE A 101 -6.55 -1.84 3.28
CA PHE A 101 -5.60 -0.91 2.72
C PHE A 101 -5.23 -1.32 1.30
N ALA A 102 -4.51 -0.46 0.59
CA ALA A 102 -3.87 -0.75 -0.67
C ALA A 102 -2.45 -0.19 -0.68
N VAL A 103 -1.45 -1.05 -0.85
CA VAL A 103 -0.06 -0.66 -1.08
C VAL A 103 0.22 -0.64 -2.58
N MET A 104 0.69 0.50 -3.07
CA MET A 104 0.99 0.74 -4.49
C MET A 104 2.41 1.29 -4.66
N PHE A 105 3.00 1.06 -5.84
CA PHE A 105 4.37 1.44 -6.14
C PHE A 105 4.43 2.36 -7.36
N PHE A 106 5.17 3.46 -7.26
CA PHE A 106 5.37 4.41 -8.35
C PHE A 106 6.86 4.67 -8.55
N PHE A 107 7.27 4.88 -9.80
CA PHE A 107 8.63 5.27 -10.14
C PHE A 107 8.58 6.23 -11.31
N ARG A 108 9.11 7.46 -11.17
CA ARG A 108 9.12 8.48 -12.22
C ARG A 108 7.76 8.69 -12.87
N ASN A 109 6.75 9.04 -12.07
CA ASN A 109 5.37 9.24 -12.54
C ASN A 109 4.71 8.01 -13.20
N THR A 110 5.25 6.80 -12.96
CA THR A 110 4.72 5.57 -13.55
C THR A 110 4.32 4.60 -12.45
N HIS A 111 3.09 4.10 -12.51
CA HIS A 111 2.62 3.02 -11.65
C HIS A 111 3.32 1.70 -12.01
N ILE A 112 3.97 1.08 -11.03
CA ILE A 112 4.68 -0.19 -11.14
C ILE A 112 3.82 -1.31 -10.58
N ARG A 113 3.27 -2.13 -11.47
CA ARG A 113 2.48 -3.30 -11.12
C ARG A 113 3.38 -4.45 -10.71
N VAL A 114 3.00 -5.17 -9.65
CA VAL A 114 3.74 -6.34 -9.18
C VAL A 114 2.81 -7.53 -9.12
N ASP A 115 3.08 -8.55 -9.94
CA ASP A 115 2.43 -9.85 -9.81
C ASP A 115 2.98 -10.57 -8.58
N VAL A 116 2.10 -10.69 -7.59
CA VAL A 116 2.33 -11.41 -6.34
C VAL A 116 1.50 -12.69 -6.26
N GLY A 117 0.83 -13.11 -7.35
CA GLY A 117 0.06 -14.35 -7.43
C GLY A 117 -1.41 -14.26 -7.00
N THR A 118 -1.89 -13.08 -6.60
CA THR A 118 -3.29 -12.90 -6.13
C THR A 118 -4.28 -12.60 -7.25
N GLY A 119 -3.79 -12.30 -8.46
CA GLY A 119 -4.59 -11.84 -9.61
C GLY A 119 -4.77 -10.33 -9.67
N ASN A 120 -4.53 -9.59 -8.58
CA ASN A 120 -4.50 -8.13 -8.59
C ASN A 120 -3.04 -7.65 -8.52
N ASN A 121 -2.53 -7.15 -9.65
CA ASN A 121 -1.15 -6.68 -9.76
C ASN A 121 -1.02 -5.16 -9.52
N ASN A 122 -2.14 -4.45 -9.40
CA ASN A 122 -2.18 -3.00 -9.22
C ASN A 122 -1.91 -2.59 -7.78
N LYS A 123 -2.29 -3.43 -6.81
CA LYS A 123 -2.17 -3.12 -5.39
C LYS A 123 -2.07 -4.38 -4.55
N ILE A 124 -1.36 -4.27 -3.44
CA ILE A 124 -1.33 -5.28 -2.39
C ILE A 124 -2.34 -4.85 -1.33
N ASN A 125 -3.45 -5.57 -1.23
CA ASN A 125 -4.59 -5.28 -0.36
C ASN A 125 -4.75 -6.31 0.78
N PHE A 126 -3.66 -7.02 1.10
CA PHE A 126 -3.61 -8.05 2.12
C PHE A 126 -2.34 -7.92 2.97
N PHE A 127 -2.36 -8.49 4.16
CA PHE A 127 -1.21 -8.46 5.06
C PHE A 127 -0.05 -9.29 4.51
N ILE A 128 1.15 -8.72 4.56
CA ILE A 128 2.39 -9.33 4.12
C ILE A 128 3.51 -8.95 5.08
N GLU A 129 4.34 -9.92 5.46
CA GLU A 129 5.42 -9.68 6.41
C GLU A 129 6.60 -8.94 5.76
N ALA A 130 7.48 -8.38 6.59
CA ALA A 130 8.61 -7.57 6.11
C ALA A 130 9.59 -8.37 5.23
N GLU A 131 9.81 -9.65 5.54
CA GLU A 131 10.66 -10.55 4.74
C GLU A 131 10.13 -10.79 3.33
N ASP A 132 8.82 -10.65 3.17
CA ASP A 132 8.08 -10.93 1.95
C ASP A 132 7.84 -9.67 1.11
N LEU A 133 7.63 -8.54 1.77
CA LEU A 133 7.49 -7.25 1.11
C LEU A 133 8.81 -6.71 0.56
N LEU A 134 9.94 -6.99 1.23
CA LEU A 134 11.24 -6.48 0.81
C LEU A 134 11.64 -6.93 -0.62
N PRO A 135 11.55 -8.22 -1.00
CA PRO A 135 11.77 -8.65 -2.38
C PRO A 135 10.82 -8.00 -3.40
N ILE A 136 9.58 -7.71 -3.02
CA ILE A 136 8.61 -7.01 -3.88
C ILE A 136 9.05 -5.56 -4.13
N ILE A 137 9.47 -4.85 -3.08
CA ILE A 137 10.02 -3.49 -3.19
C ILE A 137 11.24 -3.48 -4.13
N ASP A 138 12.14 -4.45 -3.97
CA ASP A 138 13.33 -4.58 -4.81
C ASP A 138 12.98 -4.85 -6.28
N ALA A 139 12.04 -5.75 -6.53
CA ALA A 139 11.56 -6.05 -7.87
C ALA A 139 10.93 -4.82 -8.52
N ALA A 140 10.06 -4.11 -7.80
CA ALA A 140 9.40 -2.89 -8.28
C ALA A 140 10.42 -1.79 -8.63
N TYR A 141 11.43 -1.57 -7.77
CA TYR A 141 12.49 -0.60 -8.04
C TYR A 141 13.34 -0.98 -9.27
N ARG A 142 13.74 -2.26 -9.38
CA ARG A 142 14.50 -2.74 -10.55
C ARG A 142 13.70 -2.59 -11.85
N ALA A 143 12.40 -2.89 -11.80
CA ALA A 143 11.50 -2.73 -12.93
C ALA A 143 11.40 -1.26 -13.37
N GLY A 144 11.09 -0.35 -12.43
CA GLY A 144 11.03 1.08 -12.70
C GLY A 144 12.33 1.65 -13.27
N ARG A 145 13.48 1.27 -12.70
CA ARG A 145 14.80 1.66 -13.24
C ARG A 145 15.07 1.15 -14.65
N SER A 146 14.50 0.01 -15.00
CA SER A 146 14.64 -0.60 -16.32
C SER A 146 13.58 -0.10 -17.31
N GLY A 147 12.74 0.87 -16.93
CA GLY A 147 11.65 1.40 -17.75
C GLY A 147 10.46 0.44 -17.90
N LYS A 148 10.34 -0.58 -17.05
CA LYS A 148 9.22 -1.53 -17.03
C LYS A 148 8.13 -1.04 -16.09
N THR A 149 6.87 -1.22 -16.48
CA THR A 149 5.69 -0.88 -15.66
C THR A 149 5.08 -2.07 -14.93
N ILE A 150 5.63 -3.27 -15.15
CA ILE A 150 5.18 -4.51 -14.52
C ILE A 150 6.37 -5.42 -14.23
N THR A 151 6.30 -6.12 -13.10
CA THR A 151 7.23 -7.18 -12.71
C THR A 151 6.50 -8.28 -11.95
N SER A 152 7.17 -9.40 -11.73
CA SER A 152 6.72 -10.47 -10.83
C SER A 152 7.64 -10.51 -9.62
N SER A 153 7.08 -10.82 -8.45
CA SER A 153 7.89 -11.29 -7.32
C SER A 153 8.23 -12.77 -7.52
N GLU A 154 9.38 -13.22 -6.99
CA GLU A 154 9.74 -14.64 -6.97
C GLU A 154 8.81 -15.44 -6.05
N LYS A 155 8.37 -14.82 -4.95
CA LYS A 155 7.44 -15.40 -3.98
C LYS A 155 6.01 -15.05 -4.38
N LYS A 156 5.17 -16.08 -4.56
CA LYS A 156 3.76 -15.95 -4.93
C LYS A 156 2.87 -16.29 -3.75
N PHE A 157 1.92 -15.41 -3.44
CA PHE A 157 0.87 -15.60 -2.47
C PHE A 157 -0.32 -16.22 -3.19
N THR A 158 -0.77 -17.38 -2.72
CA THR A 158 -2.01 -17.98 -3.24
C THR A 158 -3.20 -17.28 -2.58
N THR A 159 -4.34 -17.20 -3.27
CA THR A 159 -5.59 -16.64 -2.70
C THR A 159 -5.98 -17.33 -1.38
N ALA A 160 -5.61 -18.61 -1.21
CA ALA A 160 -5.83 -19.36 0.02
C ALA A 160 -4.95 -18.87 1.19
N ALA A 161 -3.72 -18.42 0.91
CA ALA A 161 -2.83 -17.85 1.93
C ALA A 161 -3.28 -16.45 2.36
N VAL A 162 -3.86 -15.66 1.45
CA VAL A 162 -4.38 -14.30 1.71
C VAL A 162 -5.60 -14.30 2.66
N ARG A 163 -6.33 -15.42 2.74
CA ARG A 163 -7.52 -15.55 3.59
C ARG A 163 -7.23 -16.00 5.03
N ARG A 164 -5.97 -16.22 5.40
CA ARG A 164 -5.59 -16.55 6.79
C ARG A 164 -5.49 -15.27 7.61
#